data_AF-A0A919JYJ2-F1
#
_entry.id   AF-A0A919JYJ2-F1
#
_cell.length_a   1.000
_cell.length_b   1.000
_cell.length_c   1.000
_cell.angle_alpha   90.00
_cell.angle_beta   90.00
_cell.angle_gamma   90.00
#
_symmetry.space_group_name_H-M   'P 1'
#
loop_
_entity.id
_entity.type
_entity.pdbx_description
1 polymer ?
#
loop_
_entity_poly.entity_id
_entity_poly.type
_entity_poly.pdbx_seq_one_letter_code
_entity_poly.pdbx_strand_id
1 'polypeptide(L)'
;MQKTTSPAGWAGLAGGVASAVVGAIQAVRVEDFDPVVNRTEHVMLGLFAVALVLWIPAYLKLGRLTGTRAGWIGGCLAAFGCALLAFGSTSTNLHDQDYAWFSVVAVPANAAWLIGSLILAVVCWRRRVLPRWLAVGLALVWVTSIILSQAGGNLVAGLIWGIVGWLMIVRDREPAAAADDDARSVRQG
;
A
#
# COMPACT_ATOMS: atom_id res chain seq x y z
N MET A 1 -8.48 -14.74 26.14
CA MET A 1 -8.64 -13.48 25.38
C MET A 1 -7.55 -13.42 24.31
N GLN A 2 -7.81 -13.92 23.09
CA GLN A 2 -6.85 -13.78 21.99
C GLN A 2 -7.01 -12.37 21.41
N LYS A 3 -5.99 -11.52 21.52
CA LYS A 3 -5.95 -10.25 20.79
C LYS A 3 -5.95 -10.59 19.30
N THR A 4 -7.06 -10.35 18.61
CA THR A 4 -7.11 -10.40 17.15
C THR A 4 -6.20 -9.30 16.62
N THR A 5 -4.99 -9.67 16.20
CA THR A 5 -4.09 -8.73 15.54
C THR A 5 -4.61 -8.51 14.11
N SER A 6 -4.52 -7.26 13.63
CA SER A 6 -4.84 -6.91 12.24
C SER A 6 -3.55 -6.85 11.43
N PRO A 7 -2.97 -7.98 10.98
CA PRO A 7 -1.66 -7.98 10.32
C PRO A 7 -1.67 -7.12 9.06
N ALA A 8 -2.73 -7.16 8.26
CA ALA A 8 -2.87 -6.33 7.06
C ALA A 8 -3.02 -4.83 7.38
N GLY A 9 -3.72 -4.48 8.47
CA GLY A 9 -3.84 -3.09 8.89
C GLY A 9 -2.53 -2.51 9.38
N TRP A 10 -1.79 -3.28 10.20
CA TRP A 10 -0.45 -2.91 10.64
C TRP A 10 0.57 -2.85 9.50
N ALA A 11 0.51 -3.79 8.55
CA ALA A 11 1.34 -3.75 7.36
C ALA A 11 1.02 -2.51 6.50
N GLY A 12 -0.26 -2.21 6.26
CA GLY A 12 -0.66 -0.99 5.55
C GLY A 12 -0.16 0.29 6.23
N LEU A 13 -0.26 0.37 7.56
CA LEU A 13 0.24 1.50 8.34
C LEU A 13 1.78 1.63 8.24
N ALA A 14 2.51 0.53 8.46
CA ALA A 14 3.97 0.52 8.39
C ALA A 14 4.48 0.82 6.97
N GLY A 15 3.82 0.30 5.94
CA GLY A 15 4.12 0.64 4.55
C GLY A 15 3.82 2.10 4.24
N GLY A 16 2.75 2.65 4.83
CA GLY A 16 2.45 4.08 4.78
C GLY A 16 3.57 4.94 5.38
N VAL A 17 4.10 4.56 6.54
CA VAL A 17 5.24 5.24 7.18
C VAL A 17 6.49 5.15 6.31
N ALA A 18 6.84 3.96 5.80
CA ALA A 18 7.99 3.78 4.92
C ALA A 18 7.89 4.66 3.65
N SER A 19 6.72 4.68 3.01
CA SER A 19 6.46 5.54 1.85
C SER A 19 6.54 7.04 2.21
N ALA A 20 6.01 7.46 3.36
CA ALA A 20 6.12 8.84 3.80
C ALA A 20 7.59 9.26 4.01
N VAL A 21 8.43 8.39 4.57
CA VAL A 21 9.87 8.65 4.70
C VAL A 21 10.54 8.79 3.33
N VAL A 22 10.23 7.90 2.37
CA VAL A 22 10.72 8.02 0.98
C VAL A 22 10.32 9.36 0.37
N GLY A 23 9.05 9.75 0.50
CA GLY A 23 8.56 11.02 -0.03
C GLY A 23 9.21 12.24 0.65
N ALA A 24 9.47 12.18 1.96
CA ALA A 24 10.18 13.24 2.67
C ALA A 24 11.60 13.42 2.14
N ILE A 25 12.33 12.32 1.91
CA ILE A 25 13.67 12.34 1.31
C ILE A 25 13.61 12.92 -0.10
N GLN A 26 12.66 12.47 -0.92
CA GLN A 26 12.46 12.95 -2.29
C GLN A 26 12.15 14.45 -2.34
N ALA A 27 11.36 14.97 -1.39
CA ALA A 27 10.98 16.38 -1.36
C ALA A 27 12.14 17.35 -1.03
N VAL A 28 13.19 16.87 -0.35
CA VAL A 28 14.33 17.70 0.09
C VAL A 28 15.62 17.44 -0.68
N ARG A 29 15.72 16.33 -1.41
CA ARG A 29 16.92 16.00 -2.18
C ARG A 29 16.99 16.85 -3.46
N VAL A 30 18.20 17.22 -3.85
CA VAL A 30 18.45 17.73 -5.20
C VAL A 30 18.32 16.55 -6.16
N GLU A 31 17.64 16.76 -7.29
CA GLU A 31 17.44 15.72 -8.28
C GLU A 31 18.77 15.35 -8.95
N ASP A 32 19.06 14.05 -8.99
CA ASP A 32 20.24 13.46 -9.60
C ASP A 32 19.77 12.47 -10.66
N PHE A 33 20.40 12.53 -11.84
CA PHE A 33 20.06 11.70 -13.01
C PHE A 33 21.21 10.75 -13.38
N ASP A 34 22.24 10.63 -12.53
CA ASP A 34 23.30 9.65 -12.71
C ASP A 34 22.71 8.22 -12.68
N PRO A 35 23.03 7.35 -13.66
CA PRO A 35 22.59 5.95 -13.65
C PRO A 35 23.22 5.12 -12.53
N VAL A 36 24.27 5.61 -11.85
CA VAL A 36 24.90 4.93 -10.71
C VAL A 36 24.14 5.24 -9.42
N VAL A 37 23.68 4.17 -8.76
CA VAL A 37 22.91 4.29 -7.51
C VAL A 37 23.80 4.87 -6.39
N ASN A 38 23.44 6.04 -5.89
CA ASN A 38 24.13 6.64 -4.76
C ASN A 38 23.57 6.13 -3.41
N ARG A 39 24.25 6.45 -2.28
CA ARG A 39 23.84 5.99 -0.94
C ARG A 39 22.40 6.37 -0.58
N THR A 40 21.95 7.55 -1.01
CA THR A 40 20.59 8.03 -0.74
C THR A 40 19.58 7.21 -1.53
N GLU A 41 19.89 6.87 -2.77
CA GLU A 41 19.05 6.04 -3.63
C GLU A 41 18.92 4.61 -3.14
N HIS A 42 19.98 4.02 -2.58
CA HIS A 42 19.87 2.72 -1.92
C HIS A 42 18.83 2.72 -0.79
N VAL A 43 18.86 3.76 0.04
CA VAL A 43 17.90 3.91 1.15
C VAL A 43 16.48 4.10 0.61
N MET A 44 16.30 4.93 -0.41
CA MET A 44 14.98 5.16 -1.00
C MET A 44 14.42 3.93 -1.70
N LEU A 45 15.22 3.25 -2.53
CA LEU A 45 14.82 2.01 -3.21
C LEU A 45 14.49 0.91 -2.20
N GLY A 46 15.30 0.76 -1.15
CA GLY A 46 15.04 -0.18 -0.07
C GLY A 46 13.73 0.10 0.67
N LEU A 47 13.52 1.36 1.10
CA LEU A 47 12.29 1.75 1.78
C LEU A 47 11.06 1.67 0.88
N PHE A 48 11.21 1.99 -0.41
CA PHE A 48 10.14 1.88 -1.41
C PHE A 48 9.75 0.41 -1.63
N ALA A 49 10.72 -0.49 -1.78
CA ALA A 49 10.47 -1.93 -1.87
C ALA A 49 9.77 -2.46 -0.62
N VAL A 50 10.19 -2.03 0.58
CA VAL A 50 9.53 -2.36 1.85
C VAL A 50 8.09 -1.86 1.87
N ALA A 51 7.84 -0.61 1.45
CA ALA A 51 6.49 -0.05 1.38
C ALA A 51 5.58 -0.89 0.46
N LEU A 52 6.06 -1.21 -0.74
CA LEU A 52 5.33 -2.02 -1.72
C LEU A 52 4.98 -3.40 -1.16
N VAL A 53 5.93 -4.09 -0.51
CA VAL A 53 5.69 -5.41 0.10
C VAL A 53 4.65 -5.32 1.22
N LEU A 54 4.74 -4.29 2.06
CA LEU A 54 3.82 -4.08 3.18
C LEU A 54 2.41 -3.69 2.74
N TRP A 55 2.24 -3.08 1.56
CA TRP A 55 0.93 -2.78 0.99
C TRP A 55 0.20 -4.01 0.45
N ILE A 56 0.91 -5.07 0.04
CA ILE A 56 0.31 -6.31 -0.51
C ILE A 56 -0.80 -6.88 0.39
N PRO A 57 -0.55 -7.22 1.68
CA PRO A 57 -1.60 -7.79 2.54
C PRO A 57 -2.80 -6.83 2.71
N ALA A 58 -2.55 -5.52 2.68
CA ALA A 58 -3.59 -4.51 2.82
C ALA A 58 -4.46 -4.42 1.55
N TYR A 59 -3.87 -4.46 0.35
CA TYR A 59 -4.59 -4.58 -0.92
C TYR A 59 -5.45 -5.85 -0.98
N LEU A 60 -4.87 -7.01 -0.61
CA LEU A 60 -5.58 -8.29 -0.61
C LEU A 60 -6.74 -8.29 0.38
N LYS A 61 -6.53 -7.77 1.60
CA LYS A 61 -7.60 -7.65 2.60
C LYS A 61 -8.70 -6.72 2.10
N LEU A 62 -8.35 -5.56 1.54
CA LEU A 62 -9.34 -4.63 1.01
C LEU A 62 -10.18 -5.26 -0.09
N GLY A 63 -9.56 -6.00 -1.02
CA GLY A 63 -10.26 -6.75 -2.06
C GLY A 63 -11.22 -7.81 -1.52
N ARG A 64 -10.88 -8.47 -0.40
CA ARG A 64 -11.80 -9.40 0.28
C ARG A 64 -12.96 -8.67 0.95
N LEU A 65 -12.69 -7.54 1.61
CA LEU A 65 -13.70 -6.75 2.32
C LEU A 65 -14.78 -6.18 1.41
N THR A 66 -14.54 -6.06 0.09
CA THR A 66 -15.61 -5.64 -0.84
C THR A 66 -16.70 -6.69 -1.02
N GLY A 67 -16.40 -7.96 -0.77
CA GLY A 67 -17.31 -9.09 -1.02
C GLY A 67 -17.66 -9.28 -2.49
N THR A 68 -16.84 -8.78 -3.43
CA THR A 68 -17.11 -8.87 -4.87
C THR A 68 -15.93 -9.47 -5.63
N ARG A 69 -16.23 -10.22 -6.71
CA ARG A 69 -15.20 -10.75 -7.61
C ARG A 69 -14.32 -9.65 -8.19
N ALA A 70 -14.92 -8.52 -8.58
CA ALA A 70 -14.19 -7.37 -9.10
C ALA A 70 -13.21 -6.78 -8.07
N GLY A 71 -13.63 -6.62 -6.81
CA GLY A 71 -12.73 -6.11 -5.76
C GLY A 71 -11.61 -7.08 -5.44
N TRP A 72 -11.87 -8.40 -5.43
CA TRP A 72 -10.82 -9.40 -5.29
C TRP A 72 -9.81 -9.36 -6.44
N ILE A 73 -10.28 -9.31 -7.70
CA ILE A 73 -9.39 -9.16 -8.87
C ILE A 73 -8.56 -7.88 -8.76
N GLY A 74 -9.18 -6.76 -8.40
CA GLY A 74 -8.47 -5.49 -8.22
C GLY A 74 -7.38 -5.58 -7.15
N GLY A 75 -7.68 -6.20 -6.01
CA GLY A 75 -6.69 -6.43 -4.94
C GLY A 75 -5.54 -7.34 -5.37
N CYS A 76 -5.82 -8.43 -6.09
CA CYS A 76 -4.78 -9.31 -6.60
C CYS A 76 -3.89 -8.64 -7.65
N LEU A 77 -4.47 -7.89 -8.59
CA LEU A 77 -3.71 -7.15 -9.60
C LEU A 77 -2.80 -6.10 -8.96
N ALA A 78 -3.33 -5.34 -7.99
CA ALA A 78 -2.55 -4.34 -7.29
C ALA A 78 -1.38 -4.97 -6.50
N ALA A 79 -1.66 -6.05 -5.77
CA ALA A 79 -0.64 -6.79 -5.03
C ALA A 79 0.43 -7.40 -5.95
N PHE A 80 0.03 -7.94 -7.10
CA PHE A 80 0.96 -8.49 -8.10
C PHE A 80 1.89 -7.42 -8.66
N GLY A 81 1.34 -6.26 -9.04
CA GLY A 81 2.14 -5.12 -9.51
C GLY A 81 3.13 -4.64 -8.45
N CYS A 82 2.69 -4.52 -7.19
CA CYS A 82 3.57 -4.17 -6.06
C CYS A 82 4.70 -5.20 -5.87
N ALA A 83 4.40 -6.51 -5.96
CA ALA A 83 5.39 -7.57 -5.80
C ALA A 83 6.47 -7.52 -6.90
N LEU A 84 6.08 -7.30 -8.16
CA LEU A 84 7.02 -7.17 -9.27
C LEU A 84 7.90 -5.91 -9.15
N LEU A 85 7.30 -4.77 -8.77
CA LEU A 85 8.06 -3.54 -8.56
C LEU A 85 8.99 -3.63 -7.35
N ALA A 86 8.58 -4.30 -6.28
CA ALA A 86 9.42 -4.56 -5.12
C ALA A 86 10.60 -5.45 -5.48
N PHE A 87 10.36 -6.51 -6.27
CA PHE A 87 11.42 -7.37 -6.80
C PHE A 87 12.43 -6.57 -7.61
N GLY A 88 11.97 -5.79 -8.60
CA GLY A 88 12.88 -5.00 -9.43
C GLY A 88 13.63 -3.92 -8.66
N SER A 89 12.94 -3.18 -7.77
CA SER A 89 13.60 -2.18 -6.90
C SER A 89 14.65 -2.82 -6.00
N THR A 90 14.40 -4.04 -5.51
CA THR A 90 15.37 -4.80 -4.71
C THR A 90 16.54 -5.28 -5.59
N SER A 91 16.29 -5.74 -6.80
CA SER A 91 17.33 -6.17 -7.74
C SER A 91 18.26 -5.01 -8.11
N THR A 92 17.72 -3.84 -8.45
CA THR A 92 18.50 -2.61 -8.69
C THR A 92 19.32 -2.25 -7.45
N ASN A 93 18.69 -2.26 -6.27
CA ASN A 93 19.35 -1.91 -5.01
C ASN A 93 20.53 -2.83 -4.64
N LEU A 94 20.56 -4.08 -5.13
CA LEU A 94 21.62 -5.06 -4.86
C LEU A 94 22.77 -5.03 -5.87
N HIS A 95 22.60 -4.40 -7.03
CA HIS A 95 23.56 -4.46 -8.13
C HIS A 95 24.05 -3.08 -8.61
N ASP A 96 23.72 -2.02 -7.86
CA ASP A 96 24.14 -0.63 -8.06
C ASP A 96 23.80 -0.02 -9.43
N GLN A 97 22.98 -0.71 -10.24
CA GLN A 97 22.53 -0.28 -11.57
C GLN A 97 21.18 -0.89 -11.92
N ASP A 98 20.44 -0.21 -12.80
CA ASP A 98 19.21 -0.72 -13.37
C ASP A 98 19.47 -1.78 -14.44
N TYR A 99 18.79 -2.92 -14.32
CA TYR A 99 18.83 -3.93 -15.35
C TYR A 99 17.97 -3.56 -16.56
N ALA A 100 18.46 -3.82 -17.77
CA ALA A 100 17.68 -3.61 -19.01
C ALA A 100 16.34 -4.39 -19.04
N TRP A 101 16.27 -5.55 -18.37
CA TRP A 101 15.02 -6.32 -18.26
C TRP A 101 13.99 -5.64 -17.36
N PHE A 102 14.42 -4.79 -16.43
CA PHE A 102 13.52 -4.17 -15.45
C PHE A 102 12.50 -3.28 -16.14
N SER A 103 12.89 -2.47 -17.13
CA SER A 103 11.94 -1.63 -17.88
C SER A 103 10.84 -2.44 -18.55
N VAL A 104 11.15 -3.64 -19.05
CA VAL A 104 10.19 -4.56 -19.68
C VAL A 104 9.19 -5.10 -18.66
N VAL A 105 9.62 -5.38 -17.43
CA VAL A 105 8.77 -5.88 -16.33
C VAL A 105 8.04 -4.73 -15.61
N ALA A 106 8.63 -3.54 -15.56
CA ALA A 106 8.09 -2.38 -14.87
C ALA A 106 6.81 -1.88 -15.53
N VAL A 107 6.72 -1.91 -16.87
CA VAL A 107 5.49 -1.51 -17.59
C VAL A 107 4.28 -2.36 -17.19
N PRO A 108 4.29 -3.70 -17.31
CA PRO A 108 3.16 -4.53 -16.89
C PRO A 108 2.95 -4.49 -15.36
N ALA A 109 4.00 -4.34 -14.56
CA ALA A 109 3.86 -4.21 -13.11
C ALA A 109 3.12 -2.91 -12.72
N ASN A 110 3.50 -1.78 -13.32
CA ASN A 110 2.82 -0.49 -13.13
C ASN A 110 1.38 -0.53 -13.63
N ALA A 111 1.13 -1.12 -14.80
CA ALA A 111 -0.22 -1.28 -15.33
C ALA A 111 -1.09 -2.13 -14.40
N ALA A 112 -0.59 -3.26 -13.92
CA ALA A 112 -1.30 -4.11 -12.96
C ALA A 112 -1.59 -3.36 -11.66
N TRP A 113 -0.62 -2.61 -11.15
CA TRP A 113 -0.78 -1.80 -9.95
C TRP A 113 -1.84 -0.71 -10.10
N LEU A 114 -1.76 0.07 -11.18
CA LEU A 114 -2.71 1.14 -11.49
C LEU A 114 -4.12 0.60 -11.72
N ILE A 115 -4.28 -0.37 -12.62
CA ILE A 115 -5.59 -0.96 -12.96
C ILE A 115 -6.21 -1.61 -11.71
N GLY A 116 -5.43 -2.37 -10.95
CA GLY A 116 -5.88 -2.99 -9.70
C GLY A 116 -6.37 -1.95 -8.69
N SER A 117 -5.62 -0.86 -8.52
CA SER A 117 -5.97 0.24 -7.61
C SER A 117 -7.23 0.98 -8.07
N LEU A 118 -7.42 1.21 -9.38
CA LEU A 118 -8.62 1.83 -9.94
C LEU A 118 -9.87 0.95 -9.75
N ILE A 119 -9.76 -0.35 -10.03
CA ILE A 119 -10.85 -1.30 -9.79
C ILE A 119 -11.24 -1.29 -8.31
N LEU A 120 -10.25 -1.37 -7.41
CA LEU A 120 -10.50 -1.32 -5.98
C LEU A 120 -11.13 0.00 -5.53
N ALA A 121 -10.64 1.14 -6.03
CA ALA A 121 -11.18 2.46 -5.74
C ALA A 121 -12.67 2.53 -6.09
N VAL A 122 -13.03 2.13 -7.32
CA VAL A 122 -14.43 2.13 -7.81
C VAL A 122 -15.31 1.20 -6.97
N VAL A 123 -14.83 -0.01 -6.67
CA VAL A 123 -15.61 -0.98 -5.89
C VAL A 123 -15.77 -0.50 -4.44
N CYS A 124 -14.70 0.00 -3.81
CA CYS A 124 -14.75 0.54 -2.45
C CYS A 124 -15.70 1.74 -2.37
N TRP A 125 -15.69 2.62 -3.37
CA TRP A 125 -16.62 3.74 -3.48
C TRP A 125 -18.08 3.26 -3.57
N ARG A 126 -18.37 2.33 -4.48
CA ARG A 126 -19.74 1.82 -4.71
C ARG A 126 -20.28 1.05 -3.50
N ARG A 127 -19.42 0.26 -2.84
CA ARG A 127 -19.79 -0.59 -1.70
C ARG A 127 -19.63 0.09 -0.34
N ARG A 128 -19.15 1.34 -0.32
CA ARG A 128 -18.85 2.13 0.90
C ARG A 128 -17.94 1.38 1.88
N VAL A 129 -17.05 0.53 1.36
CA VAL A 129 -16.05 -0.18 2.17
C VAL A 129 -15.08 0.84 2.75
N LEU A 130 -14.78 1.92 2.04
CA LEU A 130 -14.00 3.05 2.55
C LEU A 130 -14.82 4.34 2.42
N PRO A 131 -14.49 5.38 3.21
CA PRO A 131 -14.95 6.74 2.92
C PRO A 131 -14.64 7.12 1.48
N ARG A 132 -15.55 7.84 0.83
CA ARG A 132 -15.48 8.19 -0.60
C ARG A 132 -14.17 8.86 -0.99
N TRP A 133 -13.73 9.84 -0.19
CA TRP A 133 -12.48 10.55 -0.42
C TRP A 133 -11.26 9.61 -0.38
N LEU A 134 -11.27 8.60 0.49
CA LEU A 134 -10.18 7.63 0.62
C LEU A 134 -10.20 6.61 -0.53
N ALA A 135 -11.40 6.26 -1.02
CA ALA A 135 -11.53 5.45 -2.22
C ALA A 135 -10.94 6.18 -3.45
N VAL A 136 -11.14 7.50 -3.58
CA VAL A 136 -10.44 8.31 -4.59
C VAL A 136 -8.94 8.35 -4.32
N GLY A 137 -8.53 8.49 -3.06
CA GLY A 137 -7.13 8.42 -2.65
C GLY A 137 -6.42 7.15 -3.16
N LEU A 138 -7.06 5.98 -3.09
CA LEU A 138 -6.49 4.73 -3.62
C LEU A 138 -6.16 4.78 -5.11
N ALA A 139 -6.98 5.48 -5.91
CA ALA A 139 -6.69 5.69 -7.33
C ALA A 139 -5.47 6.60 -7.56
N LEU A 140 -5.20 7.50 -6.60
CA LEU A 140 -4.09 8.47 -6.66
C LEU A 140 -2.77 7.91 -6.13
N VAL A 141 -2.78 6.78 -5.41
CA VAL A 141 -1.55 6.16 -4.86
C VAL A 141 -0.53 5.93 -5.97
N TRP A 142 -0.93 5.32 -7.09
CA TRP A 142 0.00 5.07 -8.20
C TRP A 142 0.55 6.38 -8.80
N VAL A 143 -0.31 7.36 -9.05
CA VAL A 143 0.08 8.65 -9.64
C VAL A 143 1.08 9.38 -8.73
N THR A 144 0.81 9.39 -7.44
CA THR A 144 1.65 10.06 -6.43
C THR A 144 2.97 9.32 -6.20
N SER A 145 2.96 7.98 -6.23
CA SER A 145 4.16 7.16 -6.03
C SER A 145 5.04 7.00 -7.27
N ILE A 146 4.51 7.21 -8.48
CA ILE A 146 5.27 7.05 -9.73
C ILE A 146 5.52 8.40 -10.40
N ILE A 147 4.47 9.10 -10.81
CA ILE A 147 4.59 10.35 -11.59
C ILE A 147 5.13 11.49 -10.73
N LEU A 148 4.63 11.64 -9.50
CA LEU A 148 5.05 12.69 -8.59
C LEU A 148 6.14 12.26 -7.62
N SER A 149 6.75 11.09 -7.84
CA SER A 149 7.73 10.50 -6.92
C SER A 149 8.88 11.47 -6.61
N GLN A 150 9.50 12.05 -7.64
CA GLN A 150 10.62 12.98 -7.48
C GLN A 150 10.24 14.28 -6.75
N ALA A 151 8.96 14.67 -6.79
CA ALA A 151 8.44 15.82 -6.06
C ALA A 151 7.95 15.48 -4.63
N GLY A 152 8.31 14.30 -4.11
CA GLY A 152 7.88 13.85 -2.78
C GLY A 152 6.46 13.30 -2.73
N GLY A 153 5.87 12.92 -3.87
CA GLY A 153 4.51 12.38 -3.95
C GLY A 153 4.26 11.14 -3.08
N ASN A 154 5.31 10.39 -2.73
CA ASN A 154 5.22 9.29 -1.77
C ASN A 154 4.78 9.74 -0.36
N LEU A 155 4.87 11.02 0.01
CA LEU A 155 4.24 11.56 1.24
C LEU A 155 2.72 11.37 1.20
N VAL A 156 2.10 11.64 0.05
CA VAL A 156 0.66 11.53 -0.14
C VAL A 156 0.24 10.06 -0.14
N ALA A 157 0.97 9.21 -0.87
CA ALA A 157 0.74 7.76 -0.86
C ALA A 157 0.88 7.17 0.56
N GLY A 158 1.91 7.61 1.31
CA GLY A 158 2.15 7.24 2.68
C GLY A 158 1.01 7.62 3.62
N LEU A 159 0.48 8.84 3.50
CA LEU A 159 -0.68 9.30 4.25
C LEU A 159 -1.93 8.46 3.94
N ILE A 160 -2.22 8.21 2.66
CA ILE A 160 -3.36 7.41 2.24
C ILE A 160 -3.29 6.01 2.85
N TRP A 161 -2.14 5.33 2.71
CA TRP A 161 -1.96 3.98 3.25
C TRP A 161 -1.92 3.94 4.77
N GLY A 162 -1.36 4.96 5.41
CA GLY A 162 -1.41 5.14 6.86
C GLY A 162 -2.86 5.17 7.37
N ILE A 163 -3.72 5.95 6.72
CA ILE A 163 -5.14 6.05 7.09
C ILE A 163 -5.88 4.74 6.77
N VAL A 164 -5.66 4.14 5.60
CA VAL A 164 -6.28 2.84 5.25
C VAL A 164 -5.89 1.76 6.27
N GLY A 165 -4.60 1.66 6.61
CA GLY A 165 -4.08 0.72 7.59
C GLY A 165 -4.69 0.94 8.98
N TRP A 166 -4.74 2.19 9.43
CA TRP A 166 -5.38 2.56 10.69
C TRP A 166 -6.86 2.17 10.74
N LEU A 167 -7.63 2.48 9.69
CA LEU A 167 -9.05 2.11 9.61
C LEU A 167 -9.26 0.59 9.63
N MET A 168 -8.37 -0.18 9.01
CA MET A 168 -8.41 -1.64 9.09
C MET A 168 -8.13 -2.15 10.50
N ILE A 169 -7.22 -1.53 11.25
CA ILE A 169 -6.93 -1.88 12.64
C ILE A 169 -8.13 -1.61 13.53
N VAL A 170 -8.78 -0.45 13.40
CA VAL A 170 -9.95 -0.07 14.20
C VAL A 170 -11.11 -1.04 13.94
N ARG A 171 -11.42 -1.32 12.67
CA ARG A 171 -12.52 -2.22 12.30
C ARG A 171 -12.36 -3.65 12.80
N ASP A 172 -11.15 -4.19 12.85
CA ASP A 172 -10.93 -5.55 13.35
C ASP A 172 -11.12 -5.67 14.86
N ARG A 173 -11.17 -4.55 15.59
CA ARG A 173 -11.38 -4.52 17.05
C ARG A 173 -12.87 -4.48 17.44
N GLU A 174 -13.73 -3.90 16.60
CA GLU A 174 -15.17 -3.75 16.88
C GLU A 174 -15.92 -5.08 17.11
N PRO A 175 -15.66 -6.18 16.35
CA PRO A 175 -16.33 -7.47 16.57
C PRO A 175 -16.02 -8.10 17.93
N ALA A 176 -14.82 -7.85 18.47
CA ALA A 176 -14.39 -8.43 19.75
C ALA A 176 -15.02 -7.73 20.95
N ALA A 177 -15.32 -6.42 20.84
CA ALA A 177 -15.97 -5.66 21.90
C ALA A 177 -17.45 -6.05 22.05
N ALA A 178 -18.18 -6.17 20.93
CA ALA A 178 -19.60 -6.53 20.95
C ALA A 178 -19.85 -7.95 21.51
N ALA A 179 -18.97 -8.91 21.23
CA ALA A 179 -19.08 -10.26 21.76
C ALA A 179 -18.79 -10.37 23.27
N ASP A 180 -17.96 -9.47 23.82
CA ASP A 180 -17.62 -9.45 25.25
C ASP A 180 -18.77 -8.82 26.08
N ASP A 181 -19.46 -7.83 25.54
CA ASP A 181 -20.63 -7.21 26.17
C ASP A 181 -21.81 -8.20 26.26
N ASP A 182 -22.06 -8.99 25.21
CA ASP A 182 -23.12 -10.00 25.20
C ASP A 182 -22.81 -11.16 26.18
N ALA A 183 -21.53 -11.54 26.30
CA ALA A 183 -21.13 -12.55 27.28
C ALA A 183 -21.22 -12.06 28.74
N ARG A 184 -21.11 -10.75 28.98
CA ARG A 184 -21.27 -10.13 30.32
C ARG A 184 -22.73 -9.98 30.72
N SER A 185 -23.61 -9.61 29.79
CA SER A 185 -25.05 -9.51 30.06
C SER A 185 -25.64 -10.85 30.49
N VAL A 186 -25.23 -11.95 29.86
CA VAL A 186 -25.67 -13.33 30.20
C VAL A 186 -25.18 -13.80 31.59
N ARG A 187 -24.07 -13.28 32.11
CA ARG A 187 -23.55 -13.66 33.44
C ARG A 187 -24.18 -12.87 34.60
N GLN A 188 -24.89 -11.78 34.31
CA GLN A 188 -25.47 -10.89 35.31
C GLN A 188 -26.98 -11.07 35.48
N GLY A 189 -27.63 -11.87 34.62
CA GLY A 189 -29.03 -12.30 34.76
C GLY A 189 -29.14 -13.71 35.30
#